data_AF-A0A3D1N0M2-F1
#
_entry.id   AF-A0A3D1N0M2-F1
#
_cell.length_a   1.000
_cell.length_b   1.000
_cell.length_c   1.000
_cell.angle_alpha   90.00
_cell.angle_beta   90.00
_cell.angle_gamma   90.00
#
_symmetry.space_group_name_H-M   'P 1'
#
loop_
_entity.id
_entity.type
_entity.pdbx_description
1 polymer ?
#
loop_
_entity_poly.entity_id
_entity_poly.type
_entity_poly.pdbx_seq_one_letter_code
_entity_poly.pdbx_strand_id
1 'polypeptide(L)'
;MQEEKITAERLMELGERRLERDELDEAIHYYNAALKESPSPHAAYLRLAEAYSRKARKGERVFYVLAMESLRGAIKAEPSAEDAHYKLIAIAMKTGKLGDLAVEYREKLKNAPAGKEKEFETYLKRIYLLSLLENDVKVPPVRHKPLLFVKVFFDCILLPFGTAIILTANILPKARPSLGIGIFIFGCYAVYRLLVYFFSRR
;
A
#
# COMPACT_ATOMS: atom_id res chain seq x y z
N MET A 1 -44.91 -28.15 -11.20
CA MET A 1 -43.72 -28.09 -10.33
C MET A 1 -42.91 -26.88 -10.78
N GLN A 2 -43.00 -25.75 -10.08
CA GLN A 2 -42.11 -24.63 -10.34
C GLN A 2 -40.73 -25.06 -9.84
N GLU A 3 -39.74 -25.12 -10.74
CA GLU A 3 -38.33 -25.14 -10.35
C GLU A 3 -38.11 -23.94 -9.43
N GLU A 4 -37.95 -24.20 -8.14
CA GLU A 4 -37.63 -23.18 -7.15
C GLU A 4 -36.24 -22.66 -7.52
N LYS A 5 -36.20 -21.57 -8.28
CA LYS A 5 -34.95 -20.96 -8.75
C LYS A 5 -34.13 -20.63 -7.51
N ILE A 6 -33.05 -21.38 -7.31
CA ILE A 6 -32.18 -21.18 -6.16
C ILE A 6 -31.57 -19.79 -6.29
N THR A 7 -32.00 -18.87 -5.44
CA THR A 7 -31.50 -17.49 -5.44
C THR A 7 -30.09 -17.43 -4.85
N ALA A 8 -29.31 -16.43 -5.23
CA ALA A 8 -27.98 -16.25 -4.62
C ALA A 8 -28.06 -16.06 -3.10
N GLU A 9 -29.11 -15.41 -2.59
CA GLU A 9 -29.33 -15.25 -1.15
C GLU A 9 -29.47 -16.62 -0.47
N ARG A 10 -30.22 -17.54 -1.09
CA ARG A 10 -30.34 -18.91 -0.59
C ARG A 10 -29.01 -19.66 -0.67
N LEU A 11 -28.24 -19.47 -1.74
CA LEU A 11 -26.89 -20.04 -1.86
C LEU A 11 -25.94 -19.49 -0.79
N MET A 12 -26.02 -18.20 -0.48
CA MET A 12 -25.26 -17.55 0.58
C MET A 12 -25.62 -18.13 1.95
N GLU A 13 -26.91 -18.32 2.24
CA GLU A 13 -27.37 -18.93 3.49
C GLU A 13 -26.93 -20.40 3.61
N LEU A 14 -27.03 -21.18 2.54
CA LEU A 14 -26.51 -22.55 2.51
C LEU A 14 -24.99 -22.57 2.75
N GLY A 15 -24.24 -21.69 2.07
CA GLY A 15 -22.81 -21.54 2.29
C GLY A 15 -22.46 -21.19 3.74
N GLU A 16 -23.21 -20.29 4.37
CA GLU A 16 -23.03 -19.92 5.77
C GLU A 16 -23.24 -21.10 6.72
N ARG A 17 -24.33 -21.86 6.54
CA ARG A 17 -24.58 -23.07 7.36
C ARG A 17 -23.48 -24.11 7.23
N ARG A 18 -22.87 -24.26 6.05
CA ARG A 18 -21.73 -25.15 5.83
C ARG A 18 -20.47 -24.61 6.48
N LEU A 19 -20.22 -23.31 6.38
CA LEU A 19 -19.10 -22.63 7.03
C LEU A 19 -19.15 -22.77 8.56
N GLU A 20 -20.34 -22.65 9.16
CA GLU A 20 -20.58 -22.85 10.59
C GLU A 20 -20.27 -24.29 11.05
N ARG A 21 -20.54 -25.28 10.19
CA ARG A 21 -20.20 -26.69 10.41
C ARG A 21 -18.74 -27.02 10.09
N ASP A 22 -17.95 -26.03 9.67
CA ASP A 22 -16.56 -26.19 9.25
C ASP A 22 -16.38 -27.14 8.03
N GLU A 23 -17.47 -27.31 7.28
CA GLU A 23 -17.59 -27.99 5.97
C GLU A 23 -17.16 -27.00 4.87
N LEU A 24 -15.84 -26.74 4.81
CA LEU A 24 -15.29 -25.62 4.06
C LEU A 24 -15.42 -25.75 2.54
N ASP A 25 -15.33 -26.97 2.00
CA ASP A 25 -15.40 -27.21 0.56
C ASP A 25 -16.82 -27.01 0.03
N GLU A 26 -17.83 -27.46 0.78
CA GLU A 26 -19.23 -27.20 0.51
C GLU A 26 -19.56 -25.72 0.62
N ALA A 27 -19.04 -25.03 1.65
CA ALA A 27 -19.20 -23.58 1.78
C ALA A 27 -18.64 -22.84 0.56
N ILE A 28 -17.42 -23.18 0.13
CA ILE A 28 -16.78 -22.62 -1.07
C ILE A 28 -17.64 -22.90 -2.32
N HIS A 29 -18.17 -24.11 -2.46
CA HIS A 29 -19.05 -24.47 -3.58
C HIS A 29 -20.28 -23.56 -3.64
N TYR A 30 -21.00 -23.39 -2.53
CA TYR A 30 -22.20 -22.55 -2.48
C TYR A 30 -21.92 -21.07 -2.70
N TYR A 31 -20.84 -20.52 -2.12
CA TYR A 31 -20.50 -19.11 -2.37
C TYR A 31 -20.08 -18.85 -3.82
N ASN A 32 -19.38 -19.78 -4.46
CA ASN A 32 -19.07 -19.69 -5.89
C ASN A 32 -20.34 -19.78 -6.75
N ALA A 33 -21.31 -20.61 -6.37
CA ALA A 33 -22.61 -20.65 -7.03
C ALA A 33 -23.37 -19.32 -6.83
N ALA A 34 -23.34 -18.74 -5.63
CA ALA A 34 -23.97 -17.45 -5.35
C ALA A 34 -23.38 -16.32 -6.23
N LEU A 35 -22.06 -16.33 -6.45
CA LEU A 35 -21.40 -15.39 -7.37
C LEU A 35 -21.90 -15.50 -8.82
N LYS A 36 -22.30 -16.70 -9.27
CA LYS A 36 -22.85 -16.90 -10.63
C LYS A 36 -24.26 -16.33 -10.78
N GLU A 37 -25.06 -16.36 -9.72
CA GLU A 37 -26.46 -15.89 -9.73
C GLU A 37 -26.61 -14.37 -9.56
N SER A 38 -25.57 -13.66 -9.11
CA SER A 38 -25.44 -12.19 -9.07
C SER A 38 -26.63 -11.39 -8.50
N PRO A 39 -26.80 -11.42 -7.16
CA PRO A 39 -26.93 -10.18 -6.37
C PRO A 39 -25.97 -10.20 -5.16
N SER A 40 -25.18 -9.13 -5.00
CA SER A 40 -24.15 -8.91 -3.96
C SER A 40 -22.87 -9.76 -4.06
N PRO A 41 -22.07 -9.56 -5.13
CA PRO A 41 -20.79 -10.26 -5.28
C PRO A 41 -19.80 -9.93 -4.16
N HIS A 42 -19.88 -8.73 -3.58
CA HIS A 42 -19.03 -8.30 -2.47
C HIS A 42 -19.14 -9.25 -1.25
N ALA A 43 -20.36 -9.50 -0.78
CA ALA A 43 -20.59 -10.38 0.37
C ALA A 43 -20.13 -11.82 0.11
N ALA A 44 -20.40 -12.34 -1.08
CA ALA A 44 -19.95 -13.69 -1.47
C ALA A 44 -18.43 -13.81 -1.51
N TYR A 45 -17.72 -12.80 -2.04
CA TYR A 45 -16.26 -12.76 -2.03
C TYR A 45 -15.66 -12.70 -0.61
N LEU A 46 -16.27 -11.94 0.30
CA LEU A 46 -15.83 -11.90 1.70
C LEU A 46 -15.95 -13.26 2.38
N ARG A 47 -17.06 -13.96 2.16
CA ARG A 47 -17.30 -15.29 2.72
C ARG A 47 -16.41 -16.36 2.10
N LEU A 48 -16.15 -16.30 0.80
CA LEU A 48 -15.12 -17.12 0.15
C LEU A 48 -13.75 -16.91 0.77
N ALA A 49 -13.34 -15.65 0.97
CA ALA A 49 -12.07 -15.34 1.59
C ALA A 49 -11.96 -15.92 3.01
N GLU A 50 -13.04 -15.90 3.77
CA GLU A 50 -13.11 -16.52 5.08
C GLU A 50 -12.97 -18.05 5.01
N ALA A 51 -13.74 -18.71 4.14
CA ALA A 51 -13.68 -20.16 3.94
C ALA A 51 -12.27 -20.61 3.54
N TYR A 52 -11.66 -19.95 2.55
CA TYR A 52 -10.28 -20.21 2.14
C TYR A 52 -9.29 -19.92 3.26
N SER A 53 -9.49 -18.87 4.05
CA SER A 53 -8.62 -18.58 5.20
C SER A 53 -8.70 -19.63 6.30
N ARG A 54 -9.88 -20.20 6.55
CA ARG A 54 -10.06 -21.32 7.49
C ARG A 54 -9.38 -22.57 6.95
N LYS A 55 -9.52 -22.83 5.64
CA LYS A 55 -8.87 -23.99 4.99
C LYS A 55 -7.34 -23.87 5.03
N ALA A 56 -6.82 -22.67 4.81
CA ALA A 56 -5.39 -22.39 4.92
C ALA A 56 -4.82 -22.66 6.32
N ARG A 57 -5.60 -22.37 7.37
CA ARG A 57 -5.22 -22.67 8.77
C ARG A 57 -5.18 -24.17 9.07
N LYS A 58 -5.91 -24.99 8.31
CA LYS A 58 -5.94 -26.46 8.45
C LYS A 58 -4.74 -27.17 7.79
N GLY A 59 -3.84 -26.45 7.14
CA GLY A 59 -2.54 -26.98 6.69
C GLY A 59 -2.14 -26.58 5.27
N GLU A 60 -3.09 -26.12 4.45
CA GLU A 60 -2.85 -25.84 3.04
C GLU A 60 -2.66 -24.34 2.78
N ARG A 61 -1.43 -23.84 3.00
CA ARG A 61 -1.09 -22.40 2.83
C ARG A 61 -1.46 -21.83 1.45
N VAL A 62 -1.60 -22.67 0.43
CA VAL A 62 -2.04 -22.27 -0.92
C VAL A 62 -3.39 -21.54 -0.90
N PHE A 63 -4.29 -21.90 0.02
CA PHE A 63 -5.60 -21.24 0.13
C PHE A 63 -5.50 -19.79 0.62
N TYR A 64 -4.39 -19.35 1.22
CA TYR A 64 -4.23 -17.92 1.48
C TYR A 64 -4.14 -17.11 0.18
N VAL A 65 -3.61 -17.68 -0.90
CA VAL A 65 -3.58 -17.01 -2.21
C VAL A 65 -5.01 -16.80 -2.71
N LEU A 66 -5.83 -17.86 -2.68
CA LEU A 66 -7.24 -17.82 -3.08
C LEU A 66 -8.07 -16.89 -2.18
N ALA A 67 -7.75 -16.83 -0.88
CA ALA A 67 -8.38 -15.90 0.04
C ALA A 67 -8.06 -14.44 -0.30
N MET A 68 -6.79 -14.12 -0.60
CA MET A 68 -6.39 -12.78 -1.03
C MET A 68 -7.02 -12.41 -2.37
N GLU A 69 -7.12 -13.33 -3.33
CA GLU A 69 -7.82 -13.11 -4.60
C GLU A 69 -9.31 -12.83 -4.40
N SER A 70 -9.97 -13.59 -3.52
CA SER A 70 -11.36 -13.36 -3.15
C SER A 70 -11.55 -11.97 -2.55
N LEU A 71 -10.66 -11.53 -1.65
CA LEU A 71 -10.71 -10.17 -1.09
C LEU A 71 -10.47 -9.07 -2.14
N ARG A 72 -9.57 -9.31 -3.11
CA ARG A 72 -9.44 -8.39 -4.26
C ARG A 72 -10.71 -8.35 -5.09
N GLY A 73 -11.42 -9.48 -5.24
CA GLY A 73 -12.75 -9.54 -5.83
C GLY A 73 -13.78 -8.69 -5.06
N ALA A 74 -13.80 -8.80 -3.73
CA ALA A 74 -14.65 -7.99 -2.86
C ALA A 74 -14.37 -6.49 -3.02
N ILE A 75 -13.09 -6.08 -3.06
CA ILE A 75 -12.66 -4.69 -3.28
C ILE A 75 -13.00 -4.20 -4.69
N LYS A 76 -12.96 -5.07 -5.71
CA LYS A 76 -13.38 -4.69 -7.07
C LYS A 76 -14.89 -4.48 -7.14
N ALA A 77 -15.68 -5.31 -6.45
CA ALA A 77 -17.12 -5.18 -6.37
C ALA A 77 -17.54 -3.93 -5.59
N GLU A 78 -16.87 -3.66 -4.47
CA GLU A 78 -17.12 -2.49 -3.63
C GLU A 78 -15.78 -1.88 -3.17
N PRO A 79 -15.28 -0.87 -3.90
CA PRO A 79 -13.97 -0.26 -3.60
C PRO A 79 -13.88 0.47 -2.26
N SER A 80 -15.01 0.84 -1.67
CA SER A 80 -15.11 1.53 -0.38
C SER A 80 -15.19 0.58 0.83
N ALA A 81 -15.24 -0.74 0.59
CA ALA A 81 -15.44 -1.71 1.66
C ALA A 81 -14.17 -1.87 2.52
N GLU A 82 -14.14 -1.19 3.66
CA GLU A 82 -12.99 -1.16 4.56
C GLU A 82 -12.63 -2.56 5.10
N ASP A 83 -13.63 -3.39 5.34
CA ASP A 83 -13.46 -4.73 5.89
C ASP A 83 -12.68 -5.65 4.95
N ALA A 84 -12.91 -5.56 3.64
CA ALA A 84 -12.17 -6.30 2.63
C ALA A 84 -10.69 -5.86 2.59
N HIS A 85 -10.44 -4.55 2.67
CA HIS A 85 -9.09 -3.99 2.75
C HIS A 85 -8.36 -4.47 4.02
N TYR A 86 -8.99 -4.40 5.19
CA TYR A 86 -8.38 -4.86 6.45
C TYR A 86 -8.12 -6.36 6.49
N LYS A 87 -9.06 -7.18 6.01
CA LYS A 87 -8.87 -8.63 5.88
C LYS A 87 -7.71 -8.95 4.93
N LEU A 88 -7.55 -8.19 3.83
CA LEU A 88 -6.46 -8.41 2.87
C LEU A 88 -5.10 -8.12 3.51
N ILE A 89 -4.99 -7.02 4.24
CA ILE A 89 -3.79 -6.66 5.00
C ILE A 89 -3.47 -7.73 6.05
N ALA A 90 -4.48 -8.23 6.77
CA ALA A 90 -4.29 -9.26 7.79
C ALA A 90 -3.80 -10.59 7.22
N ILE A 91 -4.29 -11.01 6.05
CA ILE A 91 -3.79 -12.23 5.37
C ILE A 91 -2.39 -12.00 4.79
N ALA A 92 -2.12 -10.82 4.23
CA ALA A 92 -0.79 -10.48 3.73
C ALA A 92 0.27 -10.49 4.85
N MET A 93 -0.06 -9.97 6.03
CA MET A 93 0.77 -10.07 7.24
C MET A 93 1.07 -11.53 7.58
N LYS A 94 0.03 -12.35 7.75
CA LYS A 94 0.17 -13.79 8.08
C LYS A 94 0.98 -14.61 7.06
N THR A 95 1.06 -14.14 5.82
CA THR A 95 1.76 -14.83 4.73
C THR A 95 3.11 -14.19 4.37
N GLY A 96 3.53 -13.13 5.06
CA GLY A 96 4.77 -12.40 4.75
C GLY A 96 4.71 -11.62 3.43
N LYS A 97 3.51 -11.36 2.90
CA LYS A 97 3.26 -10.67 1.62
C LYS A 97 2.95 -9.17 1.77
N LEU A 98 3.26 -8.58 2.93
CA LEU A 98 3.04 -7.13 3.15
C LEU A 98 3.83 -6.26 2.17
N GLY A 99 5.03 -6.68 1.77
CA GLY A 99 5.85 -5.97 0.77
C GLY A 99 5.15 -5.88 -0.59
N ASP A 100 4.69 -7.02 -1.11
CA ASP A 100 3.94 -7.09 -2.37
C ASP A 100 2.65 -6.25 -2.29
N LEU A 101 1.95 -6.34 -1.16
CA LEU A 101 0.73 -5.57 -0.93
C LEU A 101 1.01 -4.06 -0.89
N ALA A 102 2.11 -3.63 -0.30
CA ALA A 102 2.50 -2.21 -0.26
C ALA A 102 2.75 -1.66 -1.67
N VAL A 103 3.34 -2.46 -2.56
CA VAL A 103 3.51 -2.10 -3.99
C VAL A 103 2.14 -1.96 -4.65
N GLU A 104 1.24 -2.94 -4.45
CA GLU A 104 -0.12 -2.90 -5.00
C GLU A 104 -0.88 -1.64 -4.55
N TYR A 105 -0.85 -1.30 -3.26
CA TYR A 105 -1.53 -0.09 -2.75
C TYR A 105 -0.87 1.21 -3.19
N ARG A 106 0.45 1.22 -3.41
CA ARG A 106 1.13 2.38 -3.99
C ARG A 106 0.65 2.64 -5.42
N GLU A 107 0.49 1.60 -6.23
CA GLU A 107 -0.05 1.76 -7.58
C GLU A 107 -1.53 2.15 -7.57
N LYS A 108 -2.34 1.60 -6.65
CA LYS A 108 -3.73 2.06 -6.44
C LYS A 108 -3.79 3.54 -6.06
N LEU A 109 -2.92 4.00 -5.18
CA LEU A 109 -2.84 5.40 -4.76
C LEU A 109 -2.43 6.33 -5.93
N LYS A 110 -1.48 5.92 -6.77
CA LYS A 110 -1.06 6.71 -7.94
C LYS A 110 -2.18 6.86 -8.98
N ASN A 111 -2.99 5.83 -9.14
CA ASN A 111 -4.09 5.77 -10.11
C ASN A 111 -5.45 6.09 -9.47
N ALA A 112 -5.47 6.58 -8.23
CA ALA A 112 -6.70 6.85 -7.51
C ALA A 112 -7.44 8.04 -8.15
N PRO A 113 -8.78 7.94 -8.32
CA PRO A 113 -9.58 9.09 -8.71
C PRO A 113 -9.59 10.13 -7.57
N ALA A 114 -9.75 11.40 -7.94
CA ALA A 114 -9.78 12.52 -7.02
C ALA A 114 -10.78 12.28 -5.87
N GLY A 115 -10.31 12.35 -4.63
CA GLY A 115 -11.08 12.12 -3.40
C GLY A 115 -10.85 10.76 -2.74
N LYS A 116 -10.32 9.75 -3.44
CA LYS A 116 -10.03 8.41 -2.89
C LYS A 116 -8.58 8.20 -2.47
N GLU A 117 -7.71 9.19 -2.68
CA GLU A 117 -6.29 9.09 -2.34
C GLU A 117 -6.11 8.87 -0.84
N LYS A 118 -6.92 9.55 -0.02
CA LYS A 118 -6.83 9.47 1.44
C LYS A 118 -7.16 8.07 1.97
N GLU A 119 -8.09 7.36 1.33
CA GLU A 119 -8.44 5.98 1.69
C GLU A 119 -7.25 5.05 1.42
N PHE A 120 -6.70 5.07 0.21
CA PHE A 120 -5.54 4.24 -0.14
C PHE A 120 -4.28 4.62 0.66
N GLU A 121 -4.08 5.91 0.97
CA GLU A 121 -3.00 6.37 1.84
C GLU A 121 -3.15 5.80 3.26
N THR A 122 -4.37 5.72 3.79
CA THR A 122 -4.64 5.16 5.13
C THR A 122 -4.28 3.68 5.19
N TYR A 123 -4.73 2.89 4.21
CA TYR A 123 -4.37 1.47 4.14
C TYR A 123 -2.87 1.26 3.94
N LEU A 124 -2.25 2.08 3.10
CA LEU A 124 -0.83 2.02 2.84
C LEU A 124 -0.01 2.33 4.12
N LYS A 125 -0.38 3.37 4.88
CA LYS A 125 0.22 3.66 6.21
C LYS A 125 0.09 2.47 7.16
N ARG A 126 -1.08 1.83 7.20
CA ARG A 126 -1.30 0.63 8.03
C ARG A 126 -0.39 -0.52 7.63
N ILE A 127 -0.22 -0.78 6.34
CA ILE A 127 0.70 -1.81 5.84
C ILE A 127 2.14 -1.53 6.29
N TYR A 128 2.61 -0.28 6.18
CA TYR A 128 3.95 0.09 6.67
C TYR A 128 4.08 -0.06 8.19
N LEU A 129 3.09 0.39 8.97
CA LEU A 129 3.11 0.25 10.42
C LEU A 129 3.20 -1.22 10.84
N LEU A 130 2.43 -2.10 10.21
CA LEU A 130 2.50 -3.54 10.47
C LEU A 130 3.85 -4.14 10.04
N SER A 131 4.41 -3.68 8.92
CA SER A 131 5.75 -4.08 8.50
C SER A 131 6.86 -3.61 9.44
N LEU A 132 6.69 -2.48 10.14
CA LEU A 132 7.67 -2.03 11.15
C LEU A 132 7.60 -2.87 12.43
N LEU A 133 6.43 -3.45 12.73
CA LEU A 133 6.26 -4.34 13.86
C LEU A 133 6.85 -5.74 13.57
N GLU A 134 6.84 -6.17 12.32
CA GLU A 134 7.49 -7.40 11.85
C GLU A 134 8.91 -7.07 11.35
N ASN A 135 9.91 -7.10 12.25
CA ASN A 135 11.32 -6.72 12.02
C ASN A 135 12.05 -7.37 10.80
N ASP A 136 11.39 -8.23 10.01
CA ASP A 136 11.97 -8.99 8.89
C ASP A 136 11.41 -8.62 7.50
N VAL A 137 10.48 -7.66 7.38
CA VAL A 137 9.84 -7.35 6.09
C VAL A 137 10.51 -6.15 5.38
N LYS A 138 11.18 -6.41 4.24
CA LYS A 138 11.73 -5.38 3.36
C LYS A 138 10.64 -4.76 2.49
N VAL A 139 9.99 -3.70 2.95
CA VAL A 139 9.06 -2.93 2.10
C VAL A 139 9.83 -1.83 1.36
N PRO A 140 9.66 -1.67 0.03
CA PRO A 140 10.32 -0.59 -0.68
C PRO A 140 9.87 0.77 -0.11
N PRO A 141 10.81 1.67 0.25
CA PRO A 141 10.48 2.91 0.95
C PRO A 141 9.47 3.73 0.15
N VAL A 142 8.49 4.34 0.83
CA VAL A 142 7.63 5.39 0.26
C VAL A 142 8.57 6.42 -0.33
N ARG A 143 8.51 6.64 -1.64
CA ARG A 143 9.33 7.62 -2.36
C ARG A 143 9.26 8.94 -1.61
N HIS A 144 10.25 9.18 -0.75
CA HIS A 144 10.28 10.31 0.14
C HIS A 144 10.72 11.47 -0.74
N LYS A 145 9.75 12.26 -1.22
CA LYS A 145 10.10 13.56 -1.78
C LYS A 145 10.57 14.40 -0.60
N PRO A 146 11.78 15.01 -0.62
CA PRO A 146 12.16 15.93 0.44
C PRO A 146 11.06 16.97 0.59
N LEU A 147 10.71 17.32 1.83
CA LEU A 147 9.70 18.35 2.13
C LEU A 147 9.94 19.53 1.19
N LEU A 148 8.89 19.98 0.49
CA LEU A 148 8.98 21.04 -0.53
C LEU A 148 9.76 22.26 -0.02
N PHE A 149 9.63 22.54 1.28
CA PHE A 149 10.39 23.53 2.03
C PHE A 149 11.92 23.34 2.01
N VAL A 150 12.42 22.12 2.20
CA VAL A 150 13.87 21.81 2.19
C VAL A 150 14.44 22.05 0.80
N LYS A 151 13.72 21.64 -0.25
CA LYS A 151 14.15 21.88 -1.62
C LYS A 151 14.23 23.38 -1.94
N VAL A 152 13.21 24.15 -1.54
CA VAL A 152 13.19 25.61 -1.72
C VAL A 152 14.31 26.28 -0.92
N PHE A 153 14.56 25.88 0.33
CA PHE A 153 15.62 26.46 1.15
C PHE A 153 17.00 26.23 0.55
N PHE A 154 17.33 25.00 0.13
CA PHE A 154 18.64 24.69 -0.42
C PHE A 154 18.85 25.24 -1.84
N ASP A 155 17.85 25.13 -2.72
CA ASP A 155 17.99 25.57 -4.12
C ASP A 155 17.81 27.09 -4.30
N CYS A 156 16.92 27.74 -3.53
CA CYS A 156 16.60 29.16 -3.71
C CYS A 156 17.29 30.10 -2.71
N ILE A 157 17.79 29.62 -1.58
CA ILE A 157 18.44 30.46 -0.57
C ILE A 157 19.93 30.12 -0.48
N LEU A 158 20.26 28.85 -0.24
CA LEU A 158 21.64 28.45 0.04
C LEU A 158 22.56 28.59 -1.19
N LEU A 159 22.11 28.15 -2.37
CA LEU A 159 22.87 28.22 -3.62
C LEU A 159 23.19 29.67 -4.06
N PRO A 160 22.22 30.59 -4.22
CA PRO A 160 22.51 31.95 -4.67
C PRO A 160 23.32 32.75 -3.63
N PHE A 161 23.13 32.47 -2.33
CA PHE A 161 23.92 33.14 -1.29
C PHE A 161 25.38 32.69 -1.31
N GLY A 162 25.64 31.39 -1.48
CA GLY A 162 27.00 30.85 -1.62
C GLY A 162 27.72 31.39 -2.86
N THR A 163 27.06 31.41 -4.03
CA THR A 163 27.66 31.91 -5.27
C THR A 163 27.90 33.42 -5.24
N ALA A 164 27.00 34.19 -4.62
CA ALA A 164 27.18 35.63 -4.43
C ALA A 164 28.42 35.93 -3.56
N ILE A 165 28.62 35.20 -2.46
CA ILE A 165 29.80 35.37 -1.60
C ILE A 165 31.09 35.06 -2.37
N ILE A 166 31.11 33.94 -3.11
CA ILE A 166 32.28 33.54 -3.92
C ILE A 166 32.58 34.60 -4.99
N LEU A 167 31.56 35.08 -5.70
CA LEU A 167 31.72 36.09 -6.75
C LEU A 167 32.24 37.41 -6.18
N THR A 168 31.68 37.87 -5.07
CA THR A 168 32.08 39.13 -4.41
C THR A 168 33.51 39.04 -3.87
N ALA A 169 33.89 37.89 -3.30
CA ALA A 169 35.25 37.63 -2.80
C ALA A 169 36.30 37.55 -3.93
N ASN A 170 35.88 37.20 -5.15
CA ASN A 170 36.76 37.15 -6.32
C ASN A 170 36.99 38.54 -6.94
N ILE A 171 35.99 39.43 -6.90
CA ILE A 171 36.08 40.78 -7.48
C ILE A 171 36.75 41.77 -6.51
N LEU A 172 36.49 41.68 -5.20
CA LEU A 172 37.03 42.61 -4.20
C LEU A 172 38.15 41.97 -3.36
N PRO A 173 39.40 42.47 -3.42
CA PRO A 173 40.52 41.93 -2.63
C PRO A 173 40.27 41.97 -1.11
N LYS A 174 39.46 42.92 -0.63
CA LYS A 174 39.06 43.05 0.78
C LYS A 174 38.12 41.94 1.26
N ALA A 175 37.38 41.29 0.35
CA ALA A 175 36.42 40.24 0.68
C ALA A 175 37.01 38.82 0.56
N ARG A 176 38.29 38.67 0.19
CA ARG A 176 38.98 37.37 0.16
C ARG A 176 38.83 36.49 1.42
N PRO A 177 38.78 36.99 2.67
CA PRO A 177 38.55 36.12 3.83
C PRO A 177 37.17 35.45 3.86
N SER A 178 36.15 35.97 3.16
CA SER A 178 34.81 35.34 3.10
C SER A 178 34.71 34.22 2.06
N LEU A 179 35.74 34.01 1.23
CA LEU A 179 35.77 32.96 0.21
C LEU A 179 35.65 31.55 0.81
N GLY A 180 36.28 31.31 1.97
CA GLY A 180 36.17 30.03 2.68
C GLY A 180 34.74 29.71 3.13
N ILE A 181 33.96 30.73 3.52
CA ILE A 181 32.55 30.60 3.92
C ILE A 181 31.70 30.21 2.70
N GLY A 182 31.94 30.85 1.56
CA GLY A 182 31.25 30.51 0.30
C GLY A 182 31.52 29.08 -0.16
N ILE A 183 32.78 28.62 -0.10
CA ILE A 183 33.16 27.24 -0.44
C ILE A 183 32.50 26.24 0.52
N PHE A 184 32.48 26.54 1.81
CA PHE A 184 31.84 25.68 2.81
C PHE A 184 30.33 25.52 2.54
N ILE A 185 29.62 26.62 2.29
CA ILE A 185 28.19 26.63 1.95
C ILE A 185 27.92 25.81 0.68
N PHE A 186 28.75 25.96 -0.36
CA PHE A 186 28.64 25.18 -1.58
C PHE A 186 28.93 23.67 -1.35
N GLY A 187 29.88 23.34 -0.48
CA GLY A 187 30.16 21.98 -0.06
C GLY A 187 28.97 21.33 0.65
N CYS A 188 28.32 22.05 1.57
CA CYS A 188 27.09 21.59 2.22
C CYS A 188 25.97 21.31 1.20
N TYR A 189 25.82 22.18 0.19
CA TYR A 189 24.85 21.96 -0.90
C TYR A 189 25.17 20.71 -1.73
N ALA A 190 26.45 20.47 -2.05
CA ALA A 190 26.88 19.30 -2.80
C ALA A 190 26.60 17.99 -2.02
N VAL A 191 26.89 17.97 -0.71
CA VAL A 191 26.58 16.82 0.17
C VAL A 191 25.08 16.58 0.23
N TYR A 192 24.26 17.63 0.39
CA TYR A 192 22.79 17.52 0.35
C TYR A 192 22.31 16.87 -0.96
N ARG A 193 22.81 17.33 -2.11
CA ARG A 193 22.45 16.77 -3.43
C ARG A 193 22.87 15.31 -3.57
N LEU A 194 24.02 14.94 -3.02
CA LEU A 194 24.54 13.57 -3.05
C LEU A 194 23.72 12.64 -2.15
N LEU A 195 23.30 13.11 -0.98
CA LEU A 195 22.37 12.39 -0.10
C LEU A 195 21.02 12.19 -0.79
N VAL A 196 20.43 13.23 -1.37
CA VAL A 196 19.15 13.11 -2.11
C VAL A 196 19.27 12.13 -3.27
N TYR A 197 20.36 12.16 -4.02
CA TYR A 197 20.62 11.21 -5.10
C TYR A 197 20.69 9.77 -4.56
N PHE A 198 21.46 9.55 -3.49
CA PHE A 198 21.62 8.23 -2.87
C PHE A 198 20.30 7.67 -2.31
N PHE A 199 19.53 8.49 -1.61
CA PHE A 199 18.21 8.11 -1.08
C PHE A 199 17.14 7.95 -2.17
N SER A 200 17.33 8.53 -3.37
CA SER A 200 16.42 8.32 -4.49
C SER A 200 16.70 7.04 -5.30
N ARG A 201 17.88 6.43 -5.10
CA ARG A 201 18.35 5.26 -5.87
C ARG A 201 18.24 3.93 -5.10
N ARG A 202 17.97 3.97 -3.80
CA ARG A 202 17.60 2.83 -2.95
C ARG A 202 16.09 2.77 -2.77
#